data_AF-A0A318NTX8-F1
#
_entry.id   AF-A0A318NTX8-F1
#
_cell.length_a   1.000
_cell.length_b   1.000
_cell.length_c   1.000
_cell.angle_alpha   90.00
_cell.angle_beta   90.00
_cell.angle_gamma   90.00
#
_symmetry.space_group_name_H-M   'P 1'
#
loop_
_entity.id
_entity.type
_entity.pdbx_description
1 polymer ?
#
loop_
_entity_poly.entity_id
_entity_poly.type
_entity_poly.pdbx_seq_one_letter_code
_entity_poly.pdbx_strand_id
1 'polypeptide(L)'
;MSMATDGGAAAASAADPDLERPAFLELFFDLVYVFALVALATMLANKLTWTGFAETLVLLLAFTMIWALTVWGADTIDLARPSGQGQFIWVAAASLLLAAVAPEAYDDRGLLFAITYVFIHFSTSAYYVLLTPTKTLLPNSIRIQVWESVAGIGWIGGALVGGSGQLPIWVLAVVVEYSAAAFGWPVPGIGRSRARDWRLVGGRVAERYRQFVIVALGVSLFVTGTTFSTNDFTMDRAWALVVVFSTVVLMWRIYIYRAGELLTDAIARSTNPALLTQSAAVTHLIMVAGIVGAAVTSRLVVGRPWGETPPSWAVVILGGPALYLVGRGVLDFTVFGRISRSRLAGLVLLACVAPAAPRLPPVMVALLAMTVLALIAVANLVSTRRHTRTPAPPMRR
;
A
#
# COMPACT_ATOMS: atom_id res chain seq x y z
N MET A 1 -46.76 -8.81 41.23
CA MET A 1 -45.65 -9.72 40.85
C MET A 1 -45.57 -9.69 39.33
N SER A 2 -44.61 -8.91 38.83
CA SER A 2 -44.38 -8.65 37.41
C SER A 2 -43.71 -9.86 36.76
N MET A 3 -44.14 -10.25 35.56
CA MET A 3 -43.34 -11.08 34.66
C MET A 3 -43.34 -10.42 33.28
N ALA A 4 -42.28 -9.65 33.06
CA ALA A 4 -41.80 -9.27 31.74
C ALA A 4 -41.21 -10.51 31.05
N THR A 5 -41.45 -10.65 29.75
CA THR A 5 -40.59 -11.42 28.86
C THR A 5 -40.13 -10.51 27.74
N ASP A 6 -38.87 -10.07 27.86
CA ASP A 6 -38.04 -9.59 26.77
C ASP A 6 -37.76 -10.74 25.79
N GLY A 7 -37.63 -10.42 24.49
CA GLY A 7 -37.40 -11.44 23.48
C GLY A 7 -36.90 -10.94 22.13
N GLY A 8 -36.01 -9.94 22.14
CA GLY A 8 -34.97 -9.70 21.12
C GLY A 8 -35.20 -10.17 19.68
N ALA A 9 -35.90 -9.35 18.90
CA ALA A 9 -35.58 -9.17 17.48
C ALA A 9 -35.15 -7.71 17.30
N ALA A 10 -34.00 -7.37 17.89
CA ALA A 10 -33.29 -6.17 17.48
C ALA A 10 -32.99 -6.34 15.99
N ALA A 11 -33.72 -5.60 15.17
CA ALA A 11 -33.45 -5.44 13.76
C ALA A 11 -31.95 -5.35 13.56
N ALA A 12 -31.39 -6.23 12.74
CA ALA A 12 -30.08 -6.04 12.16
C ALA A 12 -30.06 -4.58 11.67
N SER A 13 -29.22 -3.75 12.29
CA SER A 13 -29.04 -2.35 11.94
C SER A 13 -28.89 -2.28 10.43
N ALA A 14 -29.93 -1.82 9.72
CA ALA A 14 -29.81 -1.49 8.31
C ALA A 14 -28.67 -0.47 8.24
N ALA A 15 -27.57 -0.84 7.57
CA ALA A 15 -26.48 0.08 7.35
C ALA A 15 -27.04 1.33 6.66
N ASP A 16 -26.62 2.50 7.11
CA ASP A 16 -27.06 3.76 6.54
C ASP A 16 -26.75 3.78 5.02
N PRO A 17 -27.76 3.83 4.14
CA PRO A 17 -27.56 3.77 2.68
C PRO A 17 -26.61 4.84 2.15
N ASP A 18 -26.53 5.98 2.85
CA ASP A 18 -25.65 7.09 2.51
C ASP A 18 -24.17 6.78 2.83
N LEU A 19 -23.88 5.83 3.71
CA LEU A 19 -22.53 5.33 3.98
C LEU A 19 -22.12 4.18 3.03
N GLU A 20 -23.07 3.43 2.46
CA GLU A 20 -22.78 2.30 1.57
C GLU A 20 -22.32 2.73 0.16
N ARG A 21 -22.92 3.77 -0.42
CA ARG A 21 -22.57 4.25 -1.77
C ARG A 21 -21.12 4.75 -1.89
N PRO A 22 -20.60 5.56 -0.96
CA PRO A 22 -19.19 5.95 -0.95
C PRO A 22 -18.24 4.75 -0.87
N ALA A 23 -18.57 3.74 -0.05
CA ALA A 23 -17.76 2.54 0.11
C ALA A 23 -17.67 1.71 -1.19
N PHE A 24 -18.74 1.65 -1.99
CA PHE A 24 -18.71 0.93 -3.26
C PHE A 24 -17.81 1.59 -4.31
N LEU A 25 -17.87 2.92 -4.45
CA LEU A 25 -16.99 3.65 -5.37
C LEU A 25 -15.53 3.52 -4.96
N GLU A 26 -15.24 3.67 -3.67
CA GLU A 26 -13.91 3.47 -3.10
C GLU A 26 -13.35 2.08 -3.40
N LEU A 27 -14.19 1.03 -3.30
CA LEU A 27 -13.81 -0.33 -3.68
C LEU A 27 -13.57 -0.48 -5.19
N PHE A 28 -14.39 0.16 -6.04
CA PHE A 28 -14.18 0.18 -7.49
C PHE A 28 -12.85 0.83 -7.87
N PHE A 29 -12.49 1.95 -7.24
CA PHE A 29 -11.19 2.58 -7.42
C PHE A 29 -10.03 1.67 -7.01
N ASP A 30 -10.19 0.90 -5.94
CA ASP A 30 -9.15 -0.05 -5.53
C ASP A 30 -8.91 -1.17 -6.55
N LEU A 31 -9.90 -1.52 -7.39
CA LEU A 31 -9.70 -2.48 -8.49
C LEU A 31 -8.68 -1.96 -9.52
N VAL A 32 -8.65 -0.65 -9.76
CA VAL A 32 -7.62 -0.04 -10.62
C VAL A 32 -6.23 -0.22 -10.00
N TYR A 33 -6.13 -0.13 -8.67
CA TYR A 33 -4.90 -0.35 -7.94
C TYR A 33 -4.48 -1.82 -7.89
N VAL A 34 -5.41 -2.77 -7.97
CA VAL A 34 -5.07 -4.18 -8.24
C VAL A 34 -4.28 -4.25 -9.55
N PHE A 35 -4.79 -3.65 -10.62
CA PHE A 35 -4.13 -3.68 -11.92
C PHE A 35 -2.77 -2.98 -11.90
N ALA A 36 -2.67 -1.81 -11.26
CA ALA A 36 -1.39 -1.10 -11.08
C ALA A 36 -0.35 -1.98 -10.37
N LEU A 37 -0.72 -2.61 -9.26
CA LEU A 37 0.19 -3.48 -8.50
C LEU A 37 0.58 -4.75 -9.28
N VAL A 38 -0.34 -5.33 -10.07
CA VAL A 38 -0.02 -6.45 -10.99
C VAL A 38 1.00 -6.01 -12.04
N ALA A 39 0.82 -4.83 -12.64
CA ALA A 39 1.74 -4.27 -13.63
C ALA A 39 3.15 -4.06 -13.02
N LEU A 40 3.22 -3.46 -11.84
CA LEU A 40 4.48 -3.24 -11.12
C LEU A 40 5.17 -4.55 -10.71
N ALA A 41 4.41 -5.54 -10.21
CA ALA A 41 4.95 -6.87 -9.91
C ALA A 41 5.48 -7.54 -11.19
N THR A 42 4.77 -7.42 -12.30
CA THR A 42 5.19 -7.97 -13.59
C THR A 42 6.47 -7.31 -14.09
N MET A 43 6.55 -5.99 -14.01
CA MET A 43 7.72 -5.19 -14.38
C MET A 43 8.94 -5.60 -13.57
N LEU A 44 8.81 -5.69 -12.24
CA LEU A 44 9.90 -6.12 -11.37
C LEU A 44 10.33 -7.56 -11.64
N ALA A 45 9.38 -8.47 -11.83
CA ALA A 45 9.68 -9.87 -12.15
C ALA A 45 10.46 -10.03 -13.47
N ASN A 46 10.23 -9.15 -14.45
CA ASN A 46 10.92 -9.17 -15.73
C ASN A 46 12.34 -8.56 -15.65
N LYS A 47 12.60 -7.63 -14.71
CA LYS A 47 13.87 -6.90 -14.58
C LYS A 47 14.37 -6.89 -13.13
N LEU A 48 14.84 -8.04 -12.66
CA LEU A 48 15.41 -8.21 -11.31
C LEU A 48 16.85 -7.68 -11.19
N THR A 49 17.02 -6.38 -11.45
CA THR A 49 18.26 -5.62 -11.30
C THR A 49 18.04 -4.45 -10.36
N TRP A 50 19.12 -3.85 -9.83
CA TRP A 50 19.02 -2.65 -8.99
C TRP A 50 18.24 -1.51 -9.67
N THR A 51 18.43 -1.33 -10.98
CA THR A 51 17.67 -0.37 -11.77
C THR A 51 16.19 -0.74 -11.82
N GLY A 52 15.83 -2.00 -12.11
CA GLY A 52 14.42 -2.42 -12.13
C GLY A 52 13.73 -2.30 -10.78
N PHE A 53 14.44 -2.53 -9.67
CA PHE A 53 13.94 -2.23 -8.32
C PHE A 53 13.66 -0.74 -8.13
N ALA A 54 14.60 0.14 -8.51
CA ALA A 54 14.44 1.57 -8.37
C ALA A 54 13.30 2.11 -9.26
N GLU A 55 13.23 1.67 -10.52
CA GLU A 55 12.15 1.98 -11.45
C GLU A 55 10.78 1.59 -10.87
N THR A 56 10.64 0.33 -10.42
CA THR A 56 9.39 -0.15 -9.82
C THR A 56 9.02 0.61 -8.55
N LEU A 57 10.00 0.94 -7.70
CA LEU A 57 9.77 1.67 -6.45
C LEU A 57 9.29 3.10 -6.73
N VAL A 58 9.90 3.81 -7.67
CA VAL A 58 9.50 5.16 -8.08
C VAL A 58 8.05 5.15 -8.59
N LEU A 59 7.68 4.20 -9.44
CA LEU A 59 6.31 4.08 -9.91
C LEU A 59 5.33 3.70 -8.79
N LEU A 60 5.71 2.77 -7.90
CA LEU A 60 4.90 2.43 -6.72
C LEU A 60 4.63 3.66 -5.84
N LEU A 61 5.65 4.50 -5.65
CA LEU A 61 5.53 5.75 -4.89
C LEU A 61 4.61 6.75 -5.59
N ALA A 62 4.66 6.85 -6.93
CA ALA A 62 3.73 7.68 -7.70
C ALA A 62 2.27 7.22 -7.54
N PHE A 63 2.00 5.92 -7.75
CA PHE A 63 0.65 5.36 -7.55
C PHE A 63 0.16 5.59 -6.12
N THR A 64 1.04 5.38 -5.13
CA THR A 64 0.70 5.57 -3.72
C THR A 64 0.39 7.02 -3.39
N MET A 65 1.09 7.98 -4.00
CA MET A 65 0.80 9.40 -3.81
C MET A 65 -0.61 9.75 -4.31
N ILE A 66 -0.96 9.31 -5.53
CA ILE A 66 -2.32 9.48 -6.07
C ILE A 66 -3.35 8.84 -5.15
N TRP A 67 -3.10 7.60 -4.70
CA TRP A 67 -4.02 6.87 -3.84
C TRP A 67 -4.24 7.58 -2.51
N ALA A 68 -3.15 7.99 -1.86
CA ALA A 68 -3.16 8.64 -0.55
C ALA A 68 -3.91 9.98 -0.62
N LEU A 69 -3.60 10.84 -1.60
CA LEU A 69 -4.29 12.12 -1.77
C LEU A 69 -5.78 11.94 -2.11
N THR A 70 -6.12 10.92 -2.91
CA THR A 70 -7.51 10.60 -3.24
C THR A 70 -8.27 10.12 -2.01
N VAL A 71 -7.69 9.21 -1.22
CA VAL A 71 -8.31 8.68 0.00
C VAL A 71 -8.42 9.73 1.11
N TRP A 72 -7.38 10.52 1.34
CA TRP A 72 -7.42 11.61 2.32
C TRP A 72 -8.38 12.73 1.89
N GLY A 73 -8.57 12.90 0.59
CA GLY A 73 -9.54 13.80 -0.01
C GLY A 73 -10.98 13.26 -0.06
N ALA A 74 -11.19 11.95 0.01
CA ALA A 74 -12.50 11.32 -0.18
C ALA A 74 -13.54 11.75 0.88
N ASP A 75 -13.11 12.08 2.10
CA ASP A 75 -14.00 12.66 3.12
C ASP A 75 -14.52 14.05 2.74
N THR A 76 -13.87 14.71 1.78
CA THR A 76 -14.14 16.09 1.38
C THR A 76 -14.78 16.17 0.00
N ILE A 77 -14.56 15.15 -0.82
CA ILE A 77 -15.29 14.91 -2.06
C ILE A 77 -16.62 14.26 -1.65
N ASP A 78 -17.72 15.00 -1.74
CA ASP A 78 -19.05 14.44 -1.48
C ASP A 78 -19.39 13.39 -2.56
N LEU A 79 -19.08 12.12 -2.28
CA LEU A 79 -19.32 10.98 -3.17
C LEU A 79 -20.81 10.65 -3.35
N ALA A 80 -21.71 11.28 -2.59
CA ALA A 80 -23.14 11.21 -2.85
C ALA A 80 -23.56 12.15 -4.01
N ARG A 81 -22.76 13.16 -4.34
CA ARG A 81 -23.05 14.09 -5.45
C ARG A 81 -22.49 13.58 -6.78
N PRO A 82 -23.21 13.75 -7.90
CA PRO A 82 -22.72 13.36 -9.23
C PRO A 82 -21.36 13.96 -9.60
N SER A 83 -21.07 15.20 -9.17
CA SER A 83 -19.78 15.84 -9.41
C SER A 83 -18.62 15.13 -8.70
N GLY A 84 -18.83 14.69 -7.46
CA GLY A 84 -17.84 13.95 -6.68
C GLY A 84 -17.61 12.55 -7.25
N GLN A 85 -18.70 11.87 -7.64
CA GLN A 85 -18.63 10.58 -8.34
C GLN A 85 -17.88 10.69 -9.66
N GLY A 86 -18.18 11.71 -10.47
CA GLY A 86 -17.50 11.99 -11.73
C GLY A 86 -16.00 12.21 -11.55
N GLN A 87 -15.59 13.02 -10.56
CA GLN A 87 -14.17 13.22 -10.26
C GLN A 87 -13.48 11.91 -9.84
N PHE A 88 -14.14 11.11 -9.01
CA PHE A 88 -13.57 9.86 -8.53
C PHE A 88 -13.41 8.82 -9.65
N ILE A 89 -14.42 8.69 -10.51
CA ILE A 89 -14.39 7.83 -11.71
C ILE A 89 -13.32 8.31 -12.69
N TRP A 90 -13.18 9.63 -12.87
CA TRP A 90 -12.15 10.22 -13.70
C TRP A 90 -10.74 9.86 -13.20
N VAL A 91 -10.47 10.06 -11.91
CA VAL A 91 -9.18 9.69 -11.31
C VAL A 91 -8.95 8.18 -11.46
N ALA A 92 -9.96 7.35 -11.24
CA ALA A 92 -9.86 5.91 -11.46
C ALA A 92 -9.49 5.56 -12.91
N ALA A 93 -10.15 6.18 -13.90
CA ALA A 93 -9.87 5.95 -15.32
C ALA A 93 -8.45 6.42 -15.72
N ALA A 94 -8.02 7.58 -15.24
CA ALA A 94 -6.67 8.10 -15.48
C ALA A 94 -5.59 7.26 -14.79
N SER A 95 -5.84 6.78 -13.56
CA SER A 95 -4.97 5.82 -12.86
C SER A 95 -4.89 4.48 -13.59
N LEU A 96 -5.97 4.03 -14.24
CA LEU A 96 -5.96 2.82 -15.06
C LEU A 96 -5.09 3.01 -16.31
N LEU A 97 -5.17 4.18 -16.96
CA LEU A 97 -4.26 4.52 -18.06
C LEU A 97 -2.80 4.54 -17.60
N LEU A 98 -2.50 5.19 -16.46
CA LEU A 98 -1.16 5.17 -15.86
C LEU A 98 -0.64 3.75 -15.65
N ALA A 99 -1.49 2.88 -15.08
CA ALA A 99 -1.14 1.49 -14.82
C ALA A 99 -0.89 0.71 -16.11
N ALA A 100 -1.66 0.97 -17.16
CA ALA A 100 -1.51 0.32 -18.46
C ALA A 100 -0.21 0.70 -19.17
N VAL A 101 0.26 1.94 -18.97
CA VAL A 101 1.50 2.43 -19.59
C VAL A 101 2.72 2.30 -18.69
N ALA A 102 2.54 1.96 -17.40
CA ALA A 102 3.61 1.80 -16.42
C ALA A 102 4.75 0.86 -16.88
N PRO A 103 4.48 -0.31 -17.53
CA PRO A 103 5.55 -1.20 -17.98
C PRO A 103 6.52 -0.58 -19.01
N GLU A 104 6.07 0.41 -19.77
CA GLU A 104 6.85 1.14 -20.78
C GLU A 104 7.14 2.59 -20.33
N ALA A 105 6.97 2.90 -19.04
CA ALA A 105 7.11 4.26 -18.52
C ALA A 105 8.55 4.79 -18.58
N TYR A 106 9.56 3.91 -18.61
CA TYR A 106 10.97 4.30 -18.79
C TYR A 106 11.45 4.21 -20.24
N ASP A 107 10.54 3.87 -21.15
CA ASP A 107 10.77 3.75 -22.59
C ASP A 107 9.80 4.70 -23.33
N ASP A 108 9.19 4.25 -24.43
CA ASP A 108 8.40 5.08 -25.35
C ASP A 108 7.17 5.75 -24.72
N ARG A 109 6.67 5.26 -23.57
CA ARG A 109 5.45 5.79 -22.93
C ARG A 109 5.72 6.71 -21.74
N GLY A 110 6.98 7.06 -21.47
CA GLY A 110 7.31 7.89 -20.31
C GLY A 110 6.62 9.24 -20.29
N LEU A 111 6.48 9.90 -21.44
CA LEU A 111 5.80 11.21 -21.51
C LEU A 111 4.30 11.08 -21.26
N LEU A 112 3.65 10.04 -21.80
CA LEU A 112 2.24 9.77 -21.54
C LEU A 112 2.00 9.47 -20.06
N PHE A 113 2.90 8.69 -19.43
CA PHE A 113 2.87 8.46 -17.99
C PHE A 113 2.96 9.77 -17.20
N ALA A 114 4.00 10.57 -17.46
CA ALA A 114 4.24 11.83 -16.74
C ALA A 114 3.09 12.83 -16.89
N ILE A 115 2.58 13.03 -18.11
CA ILE A 115 1.46 13.95 -18.37
C ILE A 115 0.20 13.47 -17.64
N THR A 116 -0.12 12.18 -17.72
CA THR A 116 -1.31 11.62 -17.06
C THR A 116 -1.21 11.78 -15.53
N TYR A 117 -0.03 11.49 -14.96
CA TYR A 117 0.25 11.67 -13.54
C TYR A 117 0.02 13.11 -13.08
N VAL A 118 0.63 14.08 -13.78
CA VAL A 118 0.45 15.51 -13.47
C VAL A 118 -1.02 15.92 -13.63
N PHE A 119 -1.69 15.45 -14.69
CA PHE A 119 -3.07 15.84 -14.98
C PHE A 119 -4.07 15.33 -13.93
N ILE A 120 -3.82 14.18 -13.30
CA ILE A 120 -4.62 13.68 -12.17
C ILE A 120 -4.58 14.67 -10.99
N HIS A 121 -3.39 15.14 -10.61
CA HIS A 121 -3.24 16.09 -9.50
C HIS A 121 -3.89 17.45 -9.81
N PHE A 122 -3.65 17.96 -11.02
CA PHE A 122 -4.22 19.24 -11.46
C PHE A 122 -5.75 19.20 -11.56
N SER A 123 -6.32 18.13 -12.12
CA SER A 123 -7.79 17.98 -12.21
C SER A 123 -8.43 17.86 -10.82
N THR A 124 -7.78 17.15 -9.90
CA THR A 124 -8.25 17.04 -8.50
C THR A 124 -8.20 18.37 -7.77
N SER A 125 -7.14 19.16 -7.97
CA SER A 125 -7.07 20.51 -7.41
C SER A 125 -8.12 21.45 -8.01
N ALA A 126 -8.31 21.39 -9.34
CA ALA A 126 -9.37 22.16 -10.01
C ALA A 126 -10.76 21.82 -9.48
N TYR A 127 -11.04 20.53 -9.22
CA TYR A 127 -12.27 20.10 -8.56
C TYR A 127 -12.48 20.81 -7.20
N TYR A 128 -11.46 20.83 -6.33
CA TYR A 128 -11.56 21.49 -5.03
C TYR A 128 -11.77 23.01 -5.14
N VAL A 129 -11.11 23.65 -6.10
CA VAL A 129 -11.23 25.10 -6.33
C VAL A 129 -12.63 25.45 -6.85
N LEU A 130 -13.15 24.70 -7.82
CA LEU A 130 -14.34 25.06 -8.58
C LEU A 130 -15.63 24.51 -7.96
N LEU A 131 -15.62 23.27 -7.46
CA LEU A 131 -16.85 22.51 -7.18
C LEU A 131 -17.10 22.25 -5.70
N THR A 132 -16.08 22.40 -4.83
CA THR A 132 -16.28 22.24 -3.38
C THR A 132 -16.94 23.49 -2.77
N PRO A 133 -18.11 23.36 -2.11
CA PRO A 133 -18.85 24.49 -1.51
C PRO A 133 -18.08 25.16 -0.37
N THR A 134 -17.36 24.36 0.42
CA THR A 134 -16.62 24.83 1.59
C THR A 134 -15.17 25.12 1.22
N LYS A 135 -14.76 26.39 1.23
CA LYS A 135 -13.39 26.81 0.88
C LYS A 135 -12.35 26.61 1.99
N THR A 136 -12.72 25.98 3.11
CA THR A 136 -11.79 25.73 4.25
C THR A 136 -10.60 24.85 3.88
N LEU A 137 -10.71 24.05 2.82
CA LEU A 137 -9.65 23.16 2.32
C LEU A 137 -8.87 23.73 1.14
N LEU A 138 -9.30 24.88 0.60
CA LEU A 138 -8.66 25.55 -0.52
C LEU A 138 -7.16 25.83 -0.26
N PRO A 139 -6.73 26.28 0.93
CA PRO A 139 -5.31 26.46 1.21
C PRO A 139 -4.50 25.15 1.14
N ASN A 140 -5.07 24.02 1.56
CA ASN A 140 -4.39 22.72 1.46
C ASN A 140 -4.29 22.26 -0.01
N SER A 141 -5.37 22.41 -0.78
CA SER A 141 -5.36 22.10 -2.21
C SER A 141 -4.32 22.94 -2.96
N ILE A 142 -4.23 24.24 -2.67
CA ILE A 142 -3.23 25.13 -3.28
C ILE A 142 -1.82 24.71 -2.88
N ARG A 143 -1.57 24.42 -1.59
CA ARG A 143 -0.25 23.97 -1.12
C ARG A 143 0.20 22.70 -1.83
N ILE A 144 -0.67 21.68 -1.89
CA ILE A 144 -0.39 20.44 -2.60
C ILE A 144 -0.11 20.76 -4.07
N GLN A 145 -1.00 21.51 -4.73
CA GLN A 145 -0.85 21.86 -6.14
C GLN A 145 0.47 22.56 -6.46
N VAL A 146 0.95 23.46 -5.60
CA VAL A 146 2.25 24.12 -5.80
C VAL A 146 3.37 23.08 -5.83
N TRP A 147 3.40 22.17 -4.87
CA TRP A 147 4.43 21.13 -4.80
C TRP A 147 4.29 20.08 -5.92
N GLU A 148 3.07 19.69 -6.27
CA GLU A 148 2.80 18.80 -7.41
C GLU A 148 3.18 19.47 -8.75
N SER A 149 3.11 20.79 -8.85
CA SER A 149 3.59 21.52 -10.04
C SER A 149 5.12 21.49 -10.11
N VAL A 150 5.81 21.67 -8.98
CA VAL A 150 7.27 21.57 -8.89
C VAL A 150 7.72 20.14 -9.24
N ALA A 151 7.09 19.13 -8.65
CA ALA A 151 7.37 17.73 -8.96
C ALA A 151 7.02 17.39 -10.41
N GLY A 152 5.92 17.94 -10.93
CA GLY A 152 5.47 17.76 -12.32
C GLY A 152 6.48 18.22 -13.35
N ILE A 153 7.26 19.27 -13.06
CA ILE A 153 8.42 19.66 -13.90
C ILE A 153 9.43 18.52 -13.96
N GLY A 154 9.71 17.86 -12.84
CA GLY A 154 10.59 16.69 -12.77
C GLY A 154 10.02 15.48 -13.51
N TRP A 155 8.74 15.17 -13.34
CA TRP A 155 8.08 14.07 -14.05
C TRP A 155 8.12 14.26 -15.57
N ILE A 156 7.69 15.42 -16.07
CA ILE A 156 7.68 15.72 -17.51
C ILE A 156 9.11 15.87 -18.03
N GLY A 157 9.97 16.60 -17.32
CA GLY A 157 11.36 16.81 -17.70
C GLY A 157 12.15 15.50 -17.78
N GLY A 158 11.97 14.60 -16.81
CA GLY A 158 12.59 13.28 -16.84
C GLY A 158 12.15 12.44 -18.03
N ALA A 159 10.87 12.48 -18.37
CA ALA A 159 10.32 11.77 -19.53
C ALA A 159 10.84 12.33 -20.87
N LEU A 160 11.01 13.66 -20.97
CA LEU A 160 11.57 14.31 -22.16
C LEU A 160 13.07 14.03 -22.34
N VAL A 161 13.81 13.91 -21.24
CA VAL A 161 15.23 13.53 -21.27
C VAL A 161 15.39 12.06 -21.70
N GLY A 162 14.54 11.16 -21.19
CA GLY A 162 14.56 9.74 -21.52
C GLY A 162 15.84 9.02 -21.06
N GLY A 163 15.95 7.74 -21.46
CA GLY A 163 17.14 6.93 -21.26
C GLY A 163 17.63 6.87 -19.80
N SER A 164 18.94 6.93 -19.60
CA SER A 164 19.55 6.85 -18.26
C SER A 164 19.31 8.09 -17.39
N GLY A 165 18.94 9.24 -17.99
CA GLY A 165 18.68 10.48 -17.28
C GLY A 165 17.30 10.54 -16.63
N GLN A 166 16.33 9.77 -17.14
CA GLN A 166 14.95 9.80 -16.68
C GLN A 166 14.79 9.34 -15.22
N LEU A 167 15.35 8.18 -14.86
CA LEU A 167 15.17 7.60 -13.53
C LEU A 167 15.72 8.51 -12.40
N PRO A 168 16.95 9.06 -12.46
CA PRO A 168 17.44 9.99 -11.44
C PRO A 168 16.55 11.23 -11.27
N ILE A 169 16.01 11.78 -12.37
CA ILE A 169 15.13 12.95 -12.33
C ILE A 169 13.80 12.58 -11.65
N TRP A 170 13.21 11.44 -11.99
CA TRP A 170 11.98 10.97 -11.34
C TRP A 170 12.18 10.62 -9.86
N VAL A 171 13.34 10.07 -9.48
CA VAL A 171 13.71 9.89 -8.07
C VAL A 171 13.72 11.24 -7.36
N LEU A 172 14.32 12.28 -7.95
CA LEU A 172 14.32 13.61 -7.36
C LEU A 172 12.90 14.19 -7.24
N ALA A 173 12.05 14.01 -8.25
CA ALA A 173 10.65 14.43 -8.21
C ALA A 173 9.89 13.78 -7.05
N VAL A 174 10.00 12.45 -6.91
CA VAL A 174 9.40 11.71 -5.79
C VAL A 174 9.94 12.17 -4.44
N VAL A 175 11.25 12.39 -4.32
CA VAL A 175 11.86 12.93 -3.08
C VAL A 175 11.26 14.29 -2.73
N VAL A 176 11.02 15.15 -3.72
CA VAL A 176 10.38 16.45 -3.51
C VAL A 176 8.94 16.28 -3.02
N GLU A 177 8.12 15.44 -3.67
CA GLU A 177 6.72 15.19 -3.29
C GLU A 177 6.58 14.65 -1.87
N TYR A 178 7.35 13.60 -1.56
CA TYR A 178 7.28 12.94 -0.26
C TYR A 178 7.89 13.81 0.86
N SER A 179 8.92 14.60 0.56
CA SER A 179 9.45 15.59 1.51
C SER A 179 8.42 16.69 1.76
N ALA A 180 7.77 17.21 0.72
CA ALA A 180 6.70 18.18 0.85
C ALA A 180 5.58 17.62 1.74
N ALA A 181 5.10 16.41 1.47
CA ALA A 181 4.09 15.74 2.30
C ALA A 181 4.56 15.57 3.76
N ALA A 182 5.81 15.15 3.99
CA ALA A 182 6.39 15.00 5.33
C ALA A 182 6.42 16.30 6.14
N PHE A 183 6.67 17.44 5.48
CA PHE A 183 6.70 18.76 6.11
C PHE A 183 5.35 19.52 6.06
N GLY A 184 4.30 18.88 5.52
CA GLY A 184 2.96 19.45 5.41
C GLY A 184 2.83 20.49 4.29
N TRP A 185 3.48 20.29 3.15
CA TRP A 185 3.48 21.15 1.97
C TRP A 185 3.68 22.63 2.32
N PRO A 186 4.83 23.01 2.89
CA PRO A 186 5.09 24.39 3.28
C PRO A 186 5.16 25.28 2.03
N VAL A 187 4.37 26.36 2.00
CA VAL A 187 4.43 27.37 0.94
C VAL A 187 4.68 28.75 1.55
N PRO A 188 5.69 29.51 1.09
CA PRO A 188 5.92 30.87 1.56
C PRO A 188 4.66 31.73 1.46
N GLY A 189 4.36 32.53 2.50
CA GLY A 189 3.15 33.36 2.57
C GLY A 189 1.85 32.63 2.96
N ILE A 190 1.67 31.36 2.57
CA ILE A 190 0.48 30.56 2.91
C ILE A 190 0.71 29.70 4.17
N GLY A 191 1.97 29.37 4.46
CA GLY A 191 2.36 28.49 5.57
C GLY A 191 2.24 27.00 5.23
N ARG A 192 2.31 26.14 6.25
CA ARG A 192 2.20 24.67 6.15
C ARG A 192 0.82 24.16 6.51
N SER A 193 0.42 23.07 5.87
CA SER A 193 -0.72 22.25 6.26
C SER A 193 -0.49 21.64 7.63
N ARG A 194 -1.50 21.74 8.48
CA ARG A 194 -1.52 21.15 9.82
C ARG A 194 -2.46 19.97 9.85
N ALA A 195 -2.17 19.06 10.75
CA ALA A 195 -3.01 17.93 11.13
C ALA A 195 -4.52 18.26 11.23
N ARG A 196 -4.84 19.38 11.88
CA ARG A 196 -6.20 19.86 12.12
C ARG A 196 -6.93 20.34 10.85
N ASP A 197 -6.19 20.63 9.79
CA ASP A 197 -6.72 21.16 8.54
C ASP A 197 -7.36 20.04 7.70
N TRP A 198 -7.07 18.78 8.04
CA TRP A 198 -7.66 17.60 7.42
C TRP A 198 -8.74 17.04 8.33
N ARG A 199 -9.98 16.93 7.83
CA ARG A 199 -11.09 16.26 8.50
C ARG A 199 -10.96 14.73 8.39
N LEU A 200 -9.81 14.18 8.79
CA LEU A 200 -9.58 12.73 8.73
C LEU A 200 -10.39 12.06 9.84
N VAL A 201 -11.50 11.43 9.48
CA VAL A 201 -12.20 10.55 10.41
C VAL A 201 -11.35 9.29 10.56
N GLY A 202 -10.64 9.17 11.68
CA GLY A 202 -9.64 8.12 11.90
C GLY A 202 -10.13 6.69 11.60
N GLY A 203 -11.42 6.43 11.81
CA GLY A 203 -12.05 5.14 11.48
C GLY A 203 -12.13 4.85 9.98
N ARG A 204 -12.47 5.83 9.15
CA ARG A 204 -12.57 5.64 7.69
C ARG A 204 -11.19 5.43 7.07
N VAL A 205 -10.20 6.23 7.48
CA VAL A 205 -8.84 6.13 6.94
C VAL A 205 -8.19 4.80 7.34
N ALA A 206 -8.39 4.35 8.58
CA ALA A 206 -7.94 3.03 9.01
C ALA A 206 -8.58 1.90 8.19
N GLU A 207 -9.88 2.00 7.90
CA GLU A 207 -10.59 1.05 7.04
C GLU A 207 -10.01 1.04 5.62
N ARG A 208 -9.73 2.20 5.03
CA ARG A 208 -9.11 2.30 3.70
C ARG A 208 -7.71 1.69 3.67
N TYR A 209 -6.89 1.88 4.71
CA TYR A 209 -5.60 1.21 4.78
C TYR A 209 -5.71 -0.32 4.90
N ARG A 210 -6.72 -0.81 5.62
CA ARG A 210 -7.04 -2.25 5.70
C ARG A 210 -7.44 -2.78 4.33
N GLN A 211 -8.34 -2.08 3.64
CA GLN A 211 -8.76 -2.43 2.29
C GLN A 211 -7.58 -2.43 1.32
N PHE A 212 -6.70 -1.43 1.37
CA PHE A 212 -5.50 -1.37 0.54
C PHE A 212 -4.56 -2.57 0.73
N VAL A 213 -4.39 -3.03 1.97
CA VAL A 213 -3.60 -4.25 2.24
C VAL A 213 -4.29 -5.50 1.72
N ILE A 214 -5.62 -5.62 1.86
CA ILE A 214 -6.38 -6.73 1.29
C ILE A 214 -6.28 -6.75 -0.23
N VAL A 215 -6.39 -5.59 -0.87
CA VAL A 215 -6.21 -5.39 -2.31
C VAL A 215 -4.83 -5.84 -2.76
N ALA A 216 -3.77 -5.41 -2.07
CA ALA A 216 -2.41 -5.84 -2.36
C ALA A 216 -2.21 -7.35 -2.16
N LEU A 217 -2.78 -7.96 -1.11
CA LEU A 217 -2.73 -9.41 -0.92
C LEU A 217 -3.49 -10.15 -2.03
N GLY A 218 -4.63 -9.60 -2.47
CA GLY A 218 -5.39 -10.08 -3.62
C GLY A 218 -4.57 -10.09 -4.91
N VAL A 219 -3.69 -9.10 -5.11
CA VAL A 219 -2.74 -9.08 -6.24
C VAL A 219 -1.79 -10.26 -6.18
N SER A 220 -1.25 -10.61 -5.01
CA SER A 220 -0.41 -11.81 -4.87
C SER A 220 -1.19 -13.07 -5.23
N LEU A 221 -2.46 -13.19 -4.82
CA LEU A 221 -3.33 -14.31 -5.19
C LEU A 221 -3.59 -14.36 -6.71
N PHE A 222 -3.89 -13.21 -7.32
CA PHE A 222 -4.12 -13.11 -8.76
C PHE A 222 -2.89 -13.52 -9.55
N VAL A 223 -1.71 -12.98 -9.23
CA VAL A 223 -0.44 -13.32 -9.89
C VAL A 223 -0.10 -14.80 -9.68
N THR A 224 -0.36 -15.35 -8.50
CA THR A 224 -0.17 -16.77 -8.23
C THR A 224 -1.07 -17.63 -9.12
N GLY A 225 -2.37 -17.33 -9.16
CA GLY A 225 -3.36 -18.09 -9.93
C GLY A 225 -3.10 -18.01 -11.44
N THR A 226 -2.81 -16.82 -11.97
CA THR A 226 -2.47 -16.65 -13.38
C THR A 226 -1.21 -17.42 -13.73
N THR A 227 -0.12 -17.26 -12.97
CA THR A 227 1.14 -18.00 -13.19
C THR A 227 0.90 -19.51 -13.19
N PHE A 228 0.12 -20.04 -12.25
CA PHE A 228 -0.19 -21.46 -12.20
C PHE A 228 -1.00 -21.90 -13.44
N SER A 229 -2.02 -21.13 -13.83
CA SER A 229 -2.91 -21.49 -14.94
C SER A 229 -2.28 -21.43 -16.33
N THR A 230 -1.27 -20.57 -16.53
CA THR A 230 -0.58 -20.39 -17.81
C THR A 230 0.60 -21.35 -18.01
N ASN A 231 0.89 -22.17 -17.00
CA ASN A 231 1.98 -23.15 -17.02
C ASN A 231 1.39 -24.56 -16.99
N ASP A 232 2.12 -25.55 -17.52
CA ASP A 232 1.69 -26.95 -17.47
C ASP A 232 1.48 -27.41 -16.02
N PHE A 233 0.42 -28.18 -15.80
CA PHE A 233 0.14 -28.76 -14.50
C PHE A 233 1.18 -29.82 -14.14
N THR A 234 1.87 -29.63 -13.00
CA THR A 234 2.77 -30.62 -12.41
C THR A 234 2.61 -30.63 -10.89
N MET A 235 2.93 -31.76 -10.25
CA MET A 235 2.88 -31.88 -8.78
C MET A 235 3.85 -30.88 -8.11
N ASP A 236 5.00 -30.61 -8.73
CA ASP A 236 5.97 -29.63 -8.24
C ASP A 236 5.40 -28.21 -8.20
N ARG A 237 4.69 -27.81 -9.25
CA ARG A 237 4.02 -26.51 -9.31
C ARG A 237 2.84 -26.43 -8.35
N ALA A 238 2.13 -27.54 -8.13
CA ALA A 238 1.06 -27.61 -7.14
C ALA A 238 1.60 -27.41 -5.72
N TRP A 239 2.76 -28.00 -5.38
CA TRP A 239 3.44 -27.74 -4.12
C TRP A 239 3.93 -26.29 -3.99
N ALA A 240 4.54 -25.75 -5.05
CA ALA A 240 4.96 -24.35 -5.09
C ALA A 240 3.79 -23.40 -4.84
N LEU A 241 2.64 -23.66 -5.49
CA LEU A 241 1.38 -22.95 -5.29
C LEU A 241 0.96 -22.94 -3.82
N VAL A 242 0.96 -24.10 -3.15
CA VAL A 242 0.61 -24.20 -1.72
C VAL A 242 1.55 -23.36 -0.85
N VAL A 243 2.87 -23.38 -1.12
CA VAL A 243 3.86 -22.62 -0.35
C VAL A 243 3.65 -21.11 -0.49
N VAL A 244 3.49 -20.61 -1.72
CA VAL A 244 3.33 -19.16 -1.96
C VAL A 244 1.95 -18.67 -1.50
N PHE A 245 0.90 -19.46 -1.68
CA PHE A 245 -0.43 -19.17 -1.13
C PHE A 245 -0.41 -19.09 0.40
N SER A 246 0.22 -20.07 1.06
CA SER A 246 0.37 -20.07 2.53
C SER A 246 1.15 -18.86 3.02
N THR A 247 2.16 -18.41 2.26
CA THR A 247 2.90 -17.17 2.55
C THR A 247 1.97 -15.96 2.57
N VAL A 248 1.12 -15.80 1.55
CA VAL A 248 0.13 -14.71 1.47
C VAL A 248 -0.88 -14.77 2.64
N VAL A 249 -1.38 -15.97 2.97
CA VAL A 249 -2.29 -16.19 4.11
C VAL A 249 -1.62 -15.81 5.43
N LEU A 250 -0.34 -16.16 5.61
CA LEU A 250 0.41 -15.80 6.82
C LEU A 250 0.66 -14.30 6.90
N MET A 251 0.97 -13.63 5.79
CA MET A 251 1.08 -12.17 5.73
C MET A 251 -0.25 -11.53 6.15
N TRP A 252 -1.38 -11.96 5.57
CA TRP A 252 -2.72 -11.53 5.98
C TRP A 252 -2.96 -11.74 7.47
N ARG A 253 -2.67 -12.94 7.99
CA ARG A 253 -2.86 -13.28 9.40
C ARG A 253 -2.03 -12.38 10.32
N ILE A 254 -0.79 -12.08 9.94
CA ILE A 254 0.11 -11.18 10.68
C ILE A 254 -0.38 -9.73 10.62
N TYR A 255 -1.01 -9.31 9.52
CA TYR A 255 -1.58 -7.97 9.36
C TYR A 255 -2.77 -7.77 10.30
N ILE A 256 -3.80 -8.60 10.11
CA ILE A 256 -5.09 -8.49 10.83
C ILE A 256 -4.88 -8.65 12.33
N TYR A 257 -3.84 -9.37 12.76
CA TYR A 257 -3.51 -9.52 14.17
C TYR A 257 -3.25 -8.17 14.85
N ARG A 258 -4.31 -7.67 15.51
CA ARG A 258 -4.41 -6.53 16.44
C ARG A 258 -4.04 -5.17 15.87
N ALA A 259 -2.84 -4.93 15.34
CA ALA A 259 -2.50 -3.56 14.91
C ALA A 259 -3.32 -3.11 13.70
N GLY A 260 -3.69 -4.03 12.80
CA GLY A 260 -4.63 -3.73 11.73
C GLY A 260 -6.03 -3.39 12.26
N GLU A 261 -6.49 -4.08 13.31
CA GLU A 261 -7.81 -3.86 13.92
C GLU A 261 -7.88 -2.63 14.84
N LEU A 262 -6.80 -2.36 15.58
CA LEU A 262 -6.74 -1.34 16.62
C LEU A 262 -6.21 0.00 16.11
N LEU A 263 -6.00 0.15 14.81
CA LEU A 263 -5.52 1.41 14.22
C LEU A 263 -6.51 2.55 14.47
N THR A 264 -7.81 2.28 14.33
CA THR A 264 -8.88 3.25 14.64
C THR A 264 -8.79 3.72 16.09
N ASP A 265 -8.68 2.79 17.04
CA ASP A 265 -8.55 3.11 18.47
C ASP A 265 -7.26 3.87 18.79
N ALA A 266 -6.16 3.52 18.11
CA ALA A 266 -4.89 4.20 18.27
C ALA A 266 -4.94 5.64 17.76
N ILE A 267 -5.60 5.89 16.62
CA ILE A 267 -5.81 7.24 16.10
C ILE A 267 -6.66 8.04 17.10
N ALA A 268 -7.74 7.47 17.60
CA ALA A 268 -8.64 8.13 18.57
C ALA A 268 -7.94 8.49 19.89
N ARG A 269 -6.98 7.66 20.35
CA ARG A 269 -6.20 7.89 21.59
C ARG A 269 -4.94 8.73 21.39
N SER A 270 -4.59 9.08 20.16
CA SER A 270 -3.34 9.79 19.85
C SER A 270 -3.42 11.27 20.21
N THR A 271 -2.35 11.82 20.78
CA THR A 271 -2.20 13.27 20.98
C THR A 271 -2.05 14.04 19.66
N ASN A 272 -1.65 13.35 18.59
CA ASN A 272 -1.54 13.91 17.25
C ASN A 272 -2.08 12.89 16.20
N PRO A 273 -3.41 12.84 16.00
CA PRO A 273 -4.07 11.88 15.11
C PRO A 273 -3.59 11.94 13.66
N ALA A 274 -3.28 13.12 13.11
CA ALA A 274 -2.85 13.21 11.71
C ALA A 274 -1.41 12.72 11.51
N LEU A 275 -0.49 13.01 12.43
CA LEU A 275 0.86 12.46 12.36
C LEU A 275 0.85 10.94 12.46
N LEU A 276 -0.04 10.38 13.29
CA LEU A 276 -0.26 8.94 13.36
C LEU A 276 -0.83 8.42 12.03
N THR A 277 -1.80 9.12 11.44
CA THR A 277 -2.39 8.75 10.13
C THR A 277 -1.36 8.78 9.00
N GLN A 278 -0.46 9.77 8.99
CA GLN A 278 0.64 9.86 8.04
C GLN A 278 1.67 8.73 8.27
N SER A 279 1.99 8.46 9.53
CA SER A 279 2.86 7.33 9.88
C SER A 279 2.24 6.00 9.45
N ALA A 280 0.92 5.85 9.64
CA ALA A 280 0.18 4.69 9.17
C ALA A 280 0.29 4.55 7.64
N ALA A 281 0.16 5.64 6.88
CA ALA A 281 0.33 5.62 5.42
C ALA A 281 1.70 5.04 5.01
N VAL A 282 2.78 5.55 5.61
CA VAL A 282 4.14 5.08 5.34
C VAL A 282 4.30 3.60 5.71
N THR A 283 3.77 3.18 6.85
CA THR A 283 3.85 1.76 7.26
C THR A 283 3.10 0.82 6.31
N HIS A 284 1.94 1.24 5.81
CA HIS A 284 1.16 0.44 4.87
C HIS A 284 1.83 0.39 3.50
N LEU A 285 2.41 1.49 3.03
CA LEU A 285 3.23 1.51 1.81
C LEU A 285 4.41 0.52 1.90
N ILE A 286 5.14 0.50 3.02
CA ILE A 286 6.23 -0.47 3.23
C ILE A 286 5.69 -1.91 3.18
N MET A 287 4.55 -2.18 3.83
CA MET A 287 3.92 -3.50 3.77
C MET A 287 3.49 -3.88 2.35
N VAL A 288 2.88 -2.96 1.61
CA VAL A 288 2.43 -3.18 0.23
C VAL A 288 3.62 -3.44 -0.70
N ALA A 289 4.73 -2.72 -0.55
CA ALA A 289 5.97 -3.04 -1.28
C ALA A 289 6.46 -4.47 -0.99
N GLY A 290 6.38 -4.92 0.27
CA GLY A 290 6.67 -6.31 0.63
C GLY A 290 5.72 -7.33 0.01
N ILE A 291 4.42 -6.99 -0.08
CA ILE A 291 3.39 -7.82 -0.72
C ILE A 291 3.59 -7.89 -2.25
N VAL A 292 3.99 -6.80 -2.89
CA VAL A 292 4.42 -6.82 -4.30
C VAL A 292 5.60 -7.78 -4.48
N GLY A 293 6.57 -7.77 -3.56
CA GLY A 293 7.66 -8.77 -3.53
C GLY A 293 7.14 -10.21 -3.41
N ALA A 294 6.09 -10.46 -2.62
CA ALA A 294 5.43 -11.77 -2.54
C ALA A 294 4.70 -12.15 -3.84
N ALA A 295 4.10 -11.18 -4.54
CA ALA A 295 3.51 -11.40 -5.87
C ALA A 295 4.58 -11.80 -6.89
N VAL A 296 5.72 -11.09 -6.91
CA VAL A 296 6.88 -11.46 -7.75
C VAL A 296 7.39 -12.86 -7.39
N THR A 297 7.57 -13.14 -6.10
CA THR A 297 7.97 -14.46 -5.59
C THR A 297 7.08 -15.57 -6.12
N SER A 298 5.76 -15.33 -6.17
CA SER A 298 4.79 -16.30 -6.68
C SER A 298 5.05 -16.63 -8.15
N ARG A 299 5.32 -15.62 -8.98
CA ARG A 299 5.67 -15.81 -10.39
C ARG A 299 6.97 -16.61 -10.57
N LEU A 300 7.99 -16.29 -9.79
CA LEU A 300 9.31 -16.95 -9.86
C LEU A 300 9.23 -18.42 -9.40
N VAL A 301 8.63 -18.67 -8.24
CA VAL A 301 8.62 -19.97 -7.56
C VAL A 301 7.63 -20.92 -8.22
N VAL A 302 6.45 -20.46 -8.65
CA VAL A 302 5.51 -21.31 -9.40
C VAL A 302 5.99 -21.55 -10.83
N GLY A 303 6.59 -20.54 -11.48
CA GLY A 303 7.12 -20.70 -12.84
C GLY A 303 8.23 -21.76 -12.92
N ARG A 304 9.17 -21.73 -11.97
CA ARG A 304 10.28 -22.69 -11.86
C ARG A 304 10.51 -23.11 -10.39
N PRO A 305 9.78 -24.14 -9.90
CA PRO A 305 9.91 -24.60 -8.51
C PRO A 305 11.30 -25.13 -8.17
N TRP A 306 11.86 -25.92 -9.09
CA TRP A 306 13.15 -26.60 -8.95
C TRP A 306 14.21 -25.99 -9.87
N GLY A 307 15.47 -26.04 -9.45
CA GLY A 307 16.62 -25.48 -10.17
C GLY A 307 17.41 -24.51 -9.32
N GLU A 308 18.24 -23.68 -9.95
CA GLU A 308 19.05 -22.70 -9.26
C GLU A 308 18.24 -21.46 -8.85
N THR A 309 18.57 -20.91 -7.69
CA THR A 309 18.04 -19.62 -7.22
C THR A 309 19.09 -18.54 -7.43
N PRO A 310 18.97 -17.70 -8.48
CA PRO A 310 19.85 -16.56 -8.65
C PRO A 310 19.83 -15.65 -7.40
N PRO A 311 20.93 -14.96 -7.07
CA PRO A 311 20.97 -14.03 -5.93
C PRO A 311 19.84 -12.99 -5.97
N SER A 312 19.46 -12.50 -7.15
CA SER A 312 18.36 -11.56 -7.31
C SER A 312 16.99 -12.15 -6.95
N TRP A 313 16.77 -13.45 -7.21
CA TRP A 313 15.56 -14.16 -6.79
C TRP A 313 15.55 -14.31 -5.26
N ALA A 314 16.67 -14.71 -4.66
CA ALA A 314 16.79 -14.83 -3.21
C ALA A 314 16.47 -13.51 -2.49
N VAL A 315 16.95 -12.38 -3.04
CA VAL A 315 16.62 -11.03 -2.55
C VAL A 315 15.12 -10.77 -2.57
N VAL A 316 14.39 -11.16 -3.62
CA VAL A 316 12.94 -10.96 -3.66
C VAL A 316 12.18 -11.93 -2.76
N ILE A 317 12.53 -13.22 -2.80
CA ILE A 317 11.85 -14.28 -2.04
C ILE A 317 11.95 -14.02 -0.53
N LEU A 318 13.10 -13.56 -0.04
CA LEU A 318 13.32 -13.24 1.36
C LEU A 318 13.00 -11.77 1.69
N GLY A 319 13.31 -10.86 0.77
CA GLY A 319 13.13 -9.43 0.94
C GLY A 319 11.68 -8.98 0.95
N GLY A 320 10.79 -9.61 0.19
CA GLY A 320 9.35 -9.32 0.23
C GLY A 320 8.76 -9.51 1.64
N PRO A 321 8.86 -10.73 2.23
CA PRO A 321 8.49 -10.97 3.62
C PRO A 321 9.23 -10.09 4.63
N ALA A 322 10.53 -9.83 4.43
CA ALA A 322 11.31 -8.98 5.33
C ALA A 322 10.79 -7.53 5.33
N LEU A 323 10.58 -6.95 4.14
CA LEU A 323 10.05 -5.59 4.00
C LEU A 323 8.64 -5.48 4.59
N TYR A 324 7.81 -6.49 4.37
CA TYR A 324 6.51 -6.60 5.01
C TYR A 324 6.61 -6.61 6.55
N LEU A 325 7.53 -7.39 7.14
CA LEU A 325 7.76 -7.41 8.58
C LEU A 325 8.31 -6.08 9.12
N VAL A 326 9.15 -5.38 8.36
CA VAL A 326 9.62 -4.02 8.70
C VAL A 326 8.42 -3.07 8.79
N GLY A 327 7.61 -2.99 7.73
CA GLY A 327 6.42 -2.12 7.71
C GLY A 327 5.46 -2.46 8.84
N ARG A 328 5.23 -3.76 9.07
CA ARG A 328 4.40 -4.25 10.17
C ARG A 328 4.97 -3.86 11.53
N GLY A 329 6.29 -3.98 11.74
CA GLY A 329 6.96 -3.62 12.98
C GLY A 329 6.91 -2.12 13.28
N VAL A 330 7.07 -1.28 12.26
CA VAL A 330 6.90 0.18 12.39
C VAL A 330 5.43 0.53 12.68
N LEU A 331 4.46 -0.20 12.12
CA LEU A 331 3.05 -0.03 12.47
C LEU A 331 2.80 -0.35 13.96
N ASP A 332 3.47 -1.35 14.53
CA ASP A 332 3.34 -1.59 15.99
C ASP A 332 3.96 -0.53 16.84
N PHE A 333 5.09 0.02 16.43
CA PHE A 333 5.65 1.17 17.10
C PHE A 333 4.66 2.35 17.05
N THR A 334 4.00 2.54 15.91
CA THR A 334 3.00 3.60 15.71
C THR A 334 1.75 3.39 16.58
N VAL A 335 1.26 2.16 16.73
CA VAL A 335 0.02 1.83 17.46
C VAL A 335 0.24 1.59 18.96
N PHE A 336 1.38 0.99 19.35
CA PHE A 336 1.65 0.52 20.71
C PHE A 336 2.90 1.14 21.36
N GLY A 337 3.62 2.02 20.65
CA GLY A 337 4.87 2.63 21.16
C GLY A 337 6.06 1.66 21.25
N ARG A 338 5.92 0.42 20.77
CA ARG A 338 6.98 -0.61 20.83
C ARG A 338 6.91 -1.60 19.69
N ILE A 339 8.08 -2.05 19.24
CA ILE A 339 8.22 -3.12 18.24
C ILE A 339 8.16 -4.48 18.96
N SER A 340 7.44 -5.47 18.41
CA SER A 340 7.44 -6.82 18.98
C SER A 340 8.73 -7.55 18.64
N ARG A 341 9.30 -8.23 19.64
CA ARG A 341 10.48 -9.09 19.50
C ARG A 341 10.28 -10.18 18.43
N SER A 342 9.06 -10.67 18.25
CA SER A 342 8.74 -11.65 17.20
C SER A 342 9.06 -11.15 15.79
N ARG A 343 8.92 -9.85 15.52
CA ARG A 343 9.20 -9.25 14.20
C ARG A 343 10.70 -9.10 13.97
N LEU A 344 11.43 -8.64 14.99
CA LEU A 344 12.89 -8.56 14.95
C LEU A 344 13.52 -9.94 14.78
N ALA A 345 13.05 -10.94 15.55
CA ALA A 345 13.49 -12.32 15.40
C ALA A 345 13.19 -12.86 14.00
N GLY A 346 12.02 -12.57 13.44
CA GLY A 346 11.67 -12.90 12.06
C GLY A 346 12.65 -12.35 11.03
N LEU A 347 13.00 -11.07 11.15
CA LEU A 347 13.99 -10.42 10.26
C LEU A 347 15.37 -11.08 10.36
N VAL A 348 15.82 -11.39 11.57
CA VAL A 348 17.09 -12.11 11.80
C VAL A 348 17.04 -13.50 11.17
N LEU A 349 15.96 -14.25 11.36
CA LEU A 349 15.81 -15.59 10.79
C LEU A 349 15.79 -15.55 9.25
N LEU A 350 15.07 -14.60 8.64
CA LEU A 350 15.10 -14.41 7.18
C LEU A 350 16.51 -14.06 6.68
N ALA A 351 17.24 -13.21 7.40
CA ALA A 351 18.63 -12.87 7.09
C ALA A 351 19.56 -14.10 7.21
N CYS A 352 19.35 -14.97 8.19
CA CYS A 352 20.10 -16.23 8.33
C CYS A 352 19.85 -17.23 7.19
N VAL A 353 18.68 -17.18 6.53
CA VAL A 353 18.39 -18.02 5.36
C VAL A 353 19.12 -17.52 4.11
N ALA A 354 19.40 -16.22 4.00
CA ALA A 354 19.94 -15.60 2.79
C ALA A 354 21.25 -16.21 2.26
N PRO A 355 22.26 -16.53 3.10
CA PRO A 355 23.51 -17.15 2.62
C PRO A 355 23.32 -18.56 2.04
N ALA A 356 22.29 -19.28 2.47
CA ALA A 356 21.97 -20.63 1.97
C ALA A 356 21.11 -20.60 0.70
N ALA A 357 20.38 -19.51 0.45
CA ALA A 357 19.39 -19.42 -0.62
C ALA A 357 19.91 -19.78 -2.03
N PRO A 358 21.13 -19.36 -2.47
CA PRO A 358 21.63 -19.73 -3.80
C PRO A 358 21.89 -21.24 -3.98
N ARG A 359 22.02 -21.99 -2.89
CA ARG A 359 22.24 -23.45 -2.90
C ARG A 359 20.94 -24.25 -2.85
N LEU A 360 19.81 -23.58 -2.68
CA LEU A 360 18.51 -24.19 -2.52
C LEU A 360 17.63 -23.90 -3.74
N PRO A 361 16.75 -24.83 -4.11
CA PRO A 361 15.71 -24.57 -5.09
C PRO A 361 14.78 -23.41 -4.66
N PRO A 362 14.21 -22.64 -5.61
CA PRO A 362 13.35 -21.50 -5.29
C PRO A 362 12.21 -21.85 -4.33
N VAL A 363 11.57 -23.01 -4.52
CA VAL A 363 10.48 -23.48 -3.65
C VAL A 363 10.94 -23.75 -2.21
N MET A 364 12.18 -24.20 -2.01
CA MET A 364 12.74 -24.43 -0.67
C MET A 364 13.07 -23.13 0.04
N VAL A 365 13.59 -22.13 -0.68
CA VAL A 365 13.82 -20.79 -0.11
C VAL A 365 12.49 -20.15 0.31
N ALA A 366 11.46 -20.26 -0.54
CA ALA A 366 10.11 -19.81 -0.23
C ALA A 366 9.50 -20.55 0.96
N LEU A 367 9.71 -21.87 1.05
CA LEU A 367 9.24 -22.69 2.17
C LEU A 367 9.89 -22.25 3.49
N LEU A 368 11.18 -21.95 3.50
CA LEU A 368 11.87 -21.44 4.68
C LEU A 368 11.33 -20.06 5.10
N ALA A 369 11.11 -19.15 4.14
CA ALA A 369 10.50 -17.85 4.41
C ALA A 369 9.07 -17.99 4.99
N MET A 370 8.26 -18.87 4.37
CA MET A 370 6.92 -19.21 4.83
C MET A 370 6.93 -19.77 6.26
N THR A 371 7.88 -20.67 6.56
CA THR A 371 8.07 -21.25 7.89
C THR A 371 8.41 -20.18 8.93
N VAL A 372 9.26 -19.22 8.60
CA VAL A 372 9.55 -18.08 9.50
C VAL A 372 8.29 -17.27 9.79
N LEU A 373 7.48 -16.96 8.77
CA LEU A 373 6.20 -16.27 8.98
C LEU A 373 5.23 -17.10 9.84
N ALA A 374 5.19 -18.42 9.64
CA ALA A 374 4.36 -19.32 10.44
C ALA A 374 4.78 -19.30 11.92
N LEU A 375 6.08 -19.36 12.22
CA LEU A 375 6.61 -19.23 13.58
C LEU A 375 6.22 -17.90 14.22
N ILE A 376 6.26 -16.80 13.47
CA ILE A 376 5.81 -15.48 13.96
C ILE A 376 4.30 -15.48 14.25
N ALA A 377 3.50 -16.06 13.36
CA ALA A 377 2.04 -16.15 13.54
C ALA A 377 1.67 -16.97 14.79
N VAL A 378 2.35 -18.09 15.02
CA VAL A 378 2.19 -18.92 16.23
C VAL A 378 2.65 -18.16 17.48
N ALA A 379 3.82 -17.51 17.44
CA ALA A 379 4.33 -16.71 18.55
C ALA A 379 3.37 -15.57 18.93
N ASN A 380 2.75 -14.93 17.93
CA ASN A 380 1.71 -13.93 18.14
C ASN A 380 0.50 -14.55 18.87
N LEU A 381 -0.03 -15.68 18.39
CA LEU A 381 -1.17 -16.38 19.01
C LEU A 381 -0.91 -16.73 20.48
N VAL A 382 0.27 -17.25 20.80
CA VAL A 382 0.67 -17.59 22.17
C VAL A 382 0.82 -16.33 23.03
N SER A 383 1.43 -15.27 22.52
CA SER A 383 1.58 -14.01 23.25
C SER A 383 0.24 -13.37 23.60
N THR A 384 -0.80 -13.49 22.76
CA THR A 384 -2.14 -12.95 23.07
C THR A 384 -2.76 -13.59 24.29
N ARG A 385 -2.67 -14.93 24.39
CA ARG A 385 -3.26 -15.67 25.52
C ARG A 385 -2.64 -15.28 26.86
N ARG A 386 -1.40 -14.77 26.84
CA ARG A 386 -0.64 -14.42 28.05
C ARG A 386 -0.71 -12.92 28.40
N HIS A 387 -0.72 -12.03 27.41
CA HIS A 387 -0.69 -10.57 27.64
C HIS A 387 -1.50 -9.76 26.61
N THR A 388 -2.66 -9.26 27.01
CA THR A 388 -3.46 -8.31 26.23
C THR A 388 -2.75 -6.97 26.12
N ARG A 389 -2.24 -6.60 24.94
CA ARG A 389 -1.69 -5.25 24.68
C ARG A 389 -2.81 -4.24 24.44
N THR A 390 -2.84 -3.13 25.15
CA THR A 390 -3.72 -2.00 24.86
C THR A 390 -3.03 -1.03 23.88
N PRO A 391 -3.77 -0.35 22.99
CA PRO A 391 -3.23 0.74 22.18
C PRO A 391 -2.63 1.83 23.07
N ALA A 392 -1.38 2.19 22.79
CA ALA A 392 -0.61 3.16 23.56
C ALA A 392 0.34 3.87 22.57
N PRO A 393 -0.19 4.69 21.65
CA PRO A 393 0.63 5.37 20.66
C PRO A 393 1.70 6.23 21.35
N PRO A 394 2.93 6.31 20.82
CA PRO A 394 4.00 7.06 21.43
C PRO A 394 3.67 8.55 21.45
N MET A 395 4.07 9.26 22.52
CA MET A 395 3.96 10.73 22.57
C MET A 395 4.87 11.34 21.51
N ARG A 396 4.30 11.74 20.38
CA ARG A 396 5.00 12.50 19.34
C ARG A 396 4.64 13.98 19.51
N ARG A 397 5.62 14.79 19.92
CA ARG A 397 5.50 16.24 20.04
C ARG A 397 5.62 16.93 18.69
#